data_AF-A0A0J7YR99-F1
#
_entry.id   AF-A0A0J7YR99-F1
#
_cell.length_a   1.000
_cell.length_b   1.000
_cell.length_c   1.000
_cell.angle_alpha   90.00
_cell.angle_beta   90.00
_cell.angle_gamma   90.00
#
_symmetry.space_group_name_H-M   'P 1'
#
loop_
_entity.id
_entity.type
_entity.pdbx_description
1 polymer ?
#
loop_
_entity_poly.entity_id
_entity_poly.type
_entity_poly.pdbx_seq_one_letter_code
_entity_poly.pdbx_strand_id
1 'polypeptide(L)' 'GIAATQIARHLGAEVYATASPGKWDLLRAAGIPDDHIANSRTLDFEEHFKRTTDGRGVDVVLNSLAGDYVDAS' A
#
# COMPACT_ATOMS: atom_id res chain seq x y z
N GLY A 1 1.14 8.09 -1.14
CA GLY A 1 0.80 9.53 -1.01
C GLY A 1 -0.46 9.85 -1.80
N ILE A 2 -1.23 10.88 -1.42
CA ILE A 2 -2.58 11.14 -1.98
C ILE A 2 -2.56 11.33 -3.51
N ALA A 3 -1.64 12.15 -4.03
CA ALA A 3 -1.55 12.40 -5.47
C ALA A 3 -1.21 11.13 -6.26
N ALA A 4 -0.25 10.33 -5.77
CA ALA A 4 0.12 9.07 -6.41
C ALA A 4 -1.06 8.08 -6.46
N THR A 5 -1.82 7.97 -5.37
CA THR A 5 -3.03 7.14 -5.33
C THR A 5 -4.05 7.59 -6.36
N GLN A 6 -4.31 8.90 -6.49
CA GLN A 6 -5.26 9.43 -7.47
C GLN A 6 -4.81 9.19 -8.91
N ILE A 7 -3.52 9.42 -9.21
CA ILE A 7 -2.96 9.19 -10.56
C ILE A 7 -3.00 7.71 -10.92
N ALA A 8 -2.55 6.82 -10.02
CA ALA A 8 -2.56 5.38 -10.26
C ALA A 8 -3.98 4.87 -10.56
N ARG A 9 -4.96 5.29 -9.76
CA ARG A 9 -6.37 4.93 -10.01
C ARG A 9 -6.91 5.52 -11.31
N HIS A 10 -6.54 6.76 -11.66
CA HIS A 10 -6.92 7.36 -12.94
C HIS A 10 -6.38 6.58 -14.14
N LEU A 11 -5.21 5.95 -13.99
CA LEU A 11 -4.60 5.07 -14.99
C LEU A 11 -5.14 3.64 -14.98
N GLY A 12 -6.10 3.32 -14.10
CA GLY A 12 -6.68 1.97 -13.98
C GLY A 12 -5.80 0.98 -13.23
N ALA A 13 -4.78 1.44 -12.50
CA ALA A 13 -3.94 0.57 -11.69
C ALA A 13 -4.67 0.12 -10.42
N GLU A 14 -4.41 -1.12 -10.03
CA GLU A 14 -4.73 -1.65 -8.72
C GLU A 14 -3.79 -1.04 -7.68
N VAL A 15 -4.34 -0.52 -6.57
CA VAL A 15 -3.55 0.22 -5.58
C VAL A 15 -3.53 -0.50 -4.25
N TYR A 16 -2.32 -0.71 -3.74
CA TYR A 16 -2.01 -1.13 -2.38
C TYR A 16 -1.37 0.05 -1.65
N ALA A 17 -1.74 0.29 -0.39
CA ALA A 17 -1.30 1.47 0.34
C ALA A 17 -0.95 1.15 1.80
N THR A 18 0.15 1.73 2.27
CA THR A 18 0.47 1.75 3.70
C THR A 18 0.10 3.10 4.31
N ALA A 19 -0.42 3.06 5.53
CA ALA A 19 -0.61 4.24 6.37
C ALA A 19 -0.62 3.85 7.86
N SER A 20 -0.45 4.83 8.76
CA SER A 20 -0.71 4.57 10.18
C SER A 20 -2.19 4.25 10.41
N PRO A 21 -2.54 3.38 11.38
CA PRO A 21 -3.91 2.90 11.57
C PRO A 21 -4.96 4.02 11.68
N GLY A 22 -4.62 5.13 12.34
CA GLY A 22 -5.51 6.30 12.46
C GLY A 22 -5.81 7.04 11.15
N LYS A 23 -5.23 6.63 10.02
CA LYS A 23 -5.48 7.17 8.68
C LYS A 23 -6.18 6.18 7.74
N TRP A 24 -6.48 4.97 8.19
CA TRP A 24 -7.06 3.94 7.31
C TRP A 24 -8.43 4.32 6.76
N ASP A 25 -9.24 5.05 7.54
CA ASP A 25 -10.53 5.57 7.07
C ASP A 25 -10.40 6.51 5.87
N LEU A 26 -9.28 7.25 5.75
CA LEU A 26 -9.01 8.08 4.58
C LEU A 26 -8.73 7.24 3.33
N LEU A 27 -8.06 6.09 3.48
CA LEU A 27 -7.78 5.16 2.38
C LEU A 27 -9.07 4.45 1.93
N ARG A 28 -9.91 4.05 2.88
CA ARG A 28 -11.26 3.49 2.60
C ARG A 28 -12.15 4.49 1.88
N ALA A 29 -12.20 5.74 2.38
CA ALA A 29 -12.92 6.82 1.72
C ALA A 29 -12.38 7.13 0.32
N ALA A 30 -11.07 6.93 0.13
CA ALA A 30 -10.41 6.98 -1.18
C ALA A 30 -10.59 5.68 -2.00
N GLY A 31 -11.50 4.78 -1.62
CA GLY A 31 -11.90 3.59 -2.39
C GLY A 31 -10.85 2.48 -2.44
N ILE A 32 -9.92 2.43 -1.49
CA ILE A 32 -8.96 1.34 -1.36
C ILE A 32 -9.58 0.22 -0.51
N PRO A 33 -9.61 -1.03 -1.00
CA PRO A 33 -10.09 -2.20 -0.23
C PRO A 33 -9.31 -2.44 1.06
N ASP A 34 -9.94 -3.04 2.07
CA ASP A 34 -9.30 -3.30 3.37
C ASP A 34 -8.10 -4.27 3.28
N ASP A 35 -8.15 -5.24 2.37
CA ASP A 35 -7.06 -6.19 2.08
C ASP A 35 -5.91 -5.57 1.26
N HIS A 36 -6.06 -4.31 0.84
CA HIS A 36 -5.05 -3.51 0.16
C HIS A 36 -4.46 -2.44 1.09
N ILE A 37 -4.83 -2.42 2.37
CA ILE A 37 -4.38 -1.44 3.36
C ILE A 37 -3.51 -2.12 4.41
N ALA A 38 -2.29 -1.62 4.61
CA ALA A 38 -1.39 -2.12 5.65
C ALA A 38 -0.79 -1.00 6.52
N ASN A 39 -0.20 -1.38 7.65
CA ASN A 39 0.38 -0.45 8.61
C ASN A 39 1.75 0.06 8.11
N SER A 40 1.91 1.38 7.99
CA SER A 40 3.19 1.98 7.59
C SER A 40 4.23 2.08 8.71
N ARG A 41 3.96 1.53 9.90
CA ARG A 41 4.84 1.59 11.09
C ARG A 41 5.37 0.23 11.52
N THR A 42 5.04 -0.82 10.79
CA THR A 42 5.57 -2.18 10.98
C THR A 42 5.96 -2.72 9.61
N LEU A 43 6.73 -3.81 9.57
CA LEU A 43 7.12 -4.48 8.32
C LEU A 43 6.04 -5.47 7.83
N ASP A 44 4.94 -5.62 8.56
CA ASP A 44 3.90 -6.62 8.26
C ASP A 44 3.19 -6.40 6.90
N PHE A 45 3.37 -5.21 6.29
CA PHE A 45 2.81 -4.94 4.96
C PHE A 45 3.39 -5.86 3.88
N GLU A 46 4.64 -6.29 4.02
CA GLU A 46 5.29 -7.19 3.07
C GLU A 46 4.51 -8.50 2.96
N GLU A 47 4.36 -9.20 4.09
CA GLU A 47 3.65 -10.49 4.13
C GLU A 47 2.14 -10.32 3.88
N HIS A 48 1.56 -9.21 4.33
CA HIS A 48 0.17 -8.90 4.04
C HIS A 48 -0.08 -8.79 2.53
N PHE A 49 0.70 -7.97 1.81
CA PHE A 49 0.52 -7.80 0.37
C PHE A 49 0.94 -9.01 -0.44
N LYS A 50 2.00 -9.74 -0.04
CA LYS A 50 2.32 -11.04 -0.65
C LYS A 50 1.11 -11.98 -0.58
N ARG A 51 0.44 -12.06 0.57
CA ARG A 51 -0.74 -12.92 0.71
C ARG A 51 -1.92 -12.45 -0.15
N THR A 52 -2.24 -11.16 -0.14
CA THR A 52 -3.37 -10.64 -0.94
C THR A 52 -3.12 -10.77 -2.45
N THR A 53 -1.87 -10.74 -2.88
CA THR A 53 -1.48 -10.88 -4.29
C THR A 53 -1.18 -12.34 -4.71
N ASP A 54 -1.50 -13.34 -3.88
CA ASP A 54 -1.17 -14.76 -4.09
C ASP A 54 0.33 -14.99 -4.40
N GLY A 55 1.20 -14.23 -3.74
CA GLY A 55 2.65 -14.29 -3.89
C GLY A 55 3.21 -13.59 -5.13
N ARG A 56 2.36 -12.93 -5.94
CA ARG A 56 2.79 -12.22 -7.16
C ARG A 56 3.57 -10.94 -6.85
N GLY A 57 3.24 -10.27 -5.74
CA GLY A 57 3.77 -8.92 -5.44
C GLY A 57 3.11 -7.84 -6.30
N VAL A 58 3.83 -6.73 -6.50
CA VAL A 58 3.35 -5.55 -7.23
C VAL A 58 4.32 -5.17 -8.36
N ASP A 59 3.81 -4.54 -9.41
CA ASP A 59 4.64 -4.14 -10.56
C ASP A 59 5.52 -2.91 -10.29
N VAL A 60 5.02 -1.99 -9.45
CA VAL A 60 5.67 -0.72 -9.15
C VAL A 60 5.49 -0.36 -7.68
N VAL A 61 6.59 0.07 -7.06
CA VAL A 61 6.63 0.53 -5.67
C VAL A 61 6.99 2.01 -5.65
N LEU A 62 6.12 2.83 -5.05
CA LEU A 62 6.45 4.22 -4.69
C LEU A 62 6.81 4.29 -3.20
N ASN A 63 8.09 4.09 -2.90
CA ASN A 63 8.59 4.09 -1.54
C ASN A 63 9.07 5.48 -1.08
N SER A 64 8.76 5.83 0.16
CA SER A 64 9.31 7.00 0.86
C SER A 64 9.75 6.68 2.31
N LEU A 65 9.89 5.39 2.63
CA LEU A 65 10.38 4.86 3.90
C LEU A 65 11.90 4.61 3.81
N ALA A 66 12.53 4.26 4.93
CA ALA A 66 13.98 4.10 5.03
C ALA A 66 14.36 2.86 5.87
N GLY A 67 15.60 2.40 5.74
CA GLY A 67 16.11 1.21 6.45
C GLY A 67 15.44 -0.06 5.95
N ASP A 68 15.15 -1.00 6.86
CA ASP A 68 14.56 -2.31 6.57
C ASP A 68 13.24 -2.24 5.78
N TYR A 69 12.55 -1.09 5.85
CA TYR A 69 11.34 -0.83 5.06
C TYR A 69 11.62 -0.78 3.56
N VAL A 70 12.85 -0.44 3.14
CA VAL A 70 13.26 -0.44 1.74
C VAL A 70 13.33 -1.87 1.22
N ASP A 71 13.91 -2.79 1.99
CA ASP A 71 14.05 -4.20 1.61
C ASP A 71 12.70 -4.92 1.60
N ALA A 72 11.80 -4.54 2.50
CA ALA A 72 10.45 -5.09 2.58
C ALA A 72 9.49 -4.57 1.49
N SER A 73 9.89 -3.55 0.71
CA SER A 73 9.01 -2.87 -0.27
C SER A 73 9.07 -3.47 -1.67
#